data_AF-A0A090RQ96-F1
#
_entry.id   AF-A0A090RQ96-F1
#
_cell.length_a   1.000
_cell.length_b   1.000
_cell.length_c   1.000
_cell.angle_alpha   90.00
_cell.angle_beta   90.00
_cell.angle_gamma   90.00
#
_symmetry.space_group_name_H-M   'P 1'
#
loop_
_entity.id
_entity.type
_entity.pdbx_description
1 polymer ?
#
loop_
_entity_poly.entity_id
_entity_poly.type
_entity_poly.pdbx_seq_one_letter_code
_entity_poly.pdbx_strand_id
1 'polypeptide(L)'
;MQNSAQSMPKSGKKGNFWMFFIPSLIGLFLFMAPISYDGGLTIPVAVLAKALQAAVGDFIVPLVTAIIAVMAAASILTRIFKPAFITDNEFLNGLFNPTPMWLAVRVIGGIAVLMTYFQVGPEAIWEENTGGLVLEGLLPTLFAVFIFAGLLLPLLLNFGLLELFGALLSKIMRQCLTFQVVVLSTVWLLG
;
A
#
# COMPACT_ATOMS: atom_id res chain seq x y z
N MET A 1 -3.60 58.35 -19.14
CA MET A 1 -2.15 58.22 -18.93
C MET A 1 -1.93 57.43 -17.65
N GLN A 2 -1.11 56.39 -17.73
CA GLN A 2 -0.88 55.39 -16.70
C GLN A 2 -0.10 55.96 -15.52
N ASN A 3 -0.53 55.73 -14.27
CA ASN A 3 0.42 55.57 -13.16
C ASN A 3 -0.24 54.93 -11.94
N SER A 4 -0.18 53.60 -11.88
CA SER A 4 -0.34 52.84 -10.64
C SER A 4 0.70 51.72 -10.68
N ALA A 5 1.98 52.10 -10.53
CA ALA A 5 3.03 51.16 -10.19
C ALA A 5 2.75 50.60 -8.79
N GLN A 6 1.84 49.63 -8.70
CA GLN A 6 1.71 48.78 -7.52
C GLN A 6 2.90 47.83 -7.53
N SER A 7 3.91 48.20 -6.75
CA SER A 7 5.05 47.38 -6.40
C SER A 7 4.57 46.03 -5.86
N MET A 8 4.88 44.96 -6.58
CA MET A 8 4.60 43.58 -6.17
C MET A 8 5.19 43.35 -4.76
N PRO A 9 4.41 42.87 -3.77
CA PRO A 9 5.01 42.35 -2.57
C PRO A 9 5.72 41.03 -2.94
N LYS A 10 7.05 41.10 -3.11
CA LYS A 10 7.93 39.93 -3.00
C LYS A 10 7.83 39.41 -1.56
N SER A 11 6.80 38.62 -1.28
CA SER A 11 6.78 37.80 -0.08
C SER A 11 7.39 36.45 -0.45
N GLY A 12 8.69 36.32 -0.17
CA GLY A 12 9.40 35.06 -0.28
C GLY A 12 8.80 34.04 0.67
N LYS A 13 7.81 33.28 0.18
CA LYS A 13 7.38 32.04 0.81
C LYS A 13 8.49 31.03 0.57
N LYS A 14 9.53 31.04 1.42
CA LYS A 14 10.39 29.88 1.64
C LYS A 14 9.55 28.81 2.32
N GLY A 15 8.60 28.25 1.57
CA GLY A 15 7.83 27.09 1.99
C GLY A 15 8.82 25.97 2.24
N ASN A 16 8.82 25.47 3.47
CA ASN A 16 9.80 24.58 4.07
C ASN A 16 10.26 23.42 3.16
N PHE A 17 11.25 23.66 2.29
CA PHE A 17 11.89 22.62 1.46
C PHE A 17 12.33 21.44 2.32
N TRP A 18 12.84 21.71 3.52
CA TRP A 18 13.23 20.70 4.50
C TRP A 18 12.06 19.85 5.04
N MET A 19 10.87 20.44 5.21
CA MET A 19 9.67 19.74 5.67
C MET A 19 9.08 18.82 4.58
N PHE A 20 9.48 19.03 3.33
CA PHE A 20 9.14 18.18 2.19
C PHE A 20 10.23 17.13 1.93
N PHE A 21 11.49 17.54 1.98
CA PHE A 21 12.63 16.74 1.55
C PHE A 21 13.02 15.67 2.57
N ILE A 22 13.03 15.99 3.87
CA ILE A 22 13.41 15.04 4.92
C ILE A 22 12.44 13.85 5.00
N PRO A 23 11.12 14.06 5.09
CA PRO A 23 10.18 12.94 5.26
C PRO A 23 10.14 12.05 4.00
N SER A 24 10.25 12.67 2.82
CA SER A 24 10.43 12.02 1.52
C SER A 24 11.69 11.14 1.46
N LEU A 25 12.85 11.66 1.88
CA LEU A 25 14.11 10.92 1.86
C LEU A 25 14.08 9.72 2.83
N ILE A 26 13.44 9.88 3.98
CA ILE A 26 13.20 8.78 4.93
C ILE A 26 12.31 7.71 4.28
N GLY A 27 11.22 8.10 3.62
CA GLY A 27 10.39 7.17 2.87
C GLY A 27 11.20 6.42 1.80
N LEU A 28 11.97 7.14 0.99
CA LEU A 28 12.81 6.52 -0.04
C LEU A 28 13.81 5.53 0.55
N PHE A 29 14.51 5.90 1.63
CA PHE A 29 15.44 5.00 2.30
C PHE A 29 14.72 3.75 2.81
N LEU A 30 13.56 3.90 3.45
CA LEU A 30 12.83 2.79 4.06
C LEU A 30 12.24 1.81 3.05
N PHE A 31 11.92 2.24 1.82
CA PHE A 31 11.30 1.39 0.78
C PHE A 31 12.21 0.99 -0.38
N MET A 32 13.28 1.73 -0.67
CA MET A 32 14.11 1.50 -1.86
C MET A 32 15.57 1.19 -1.55
N ALA A 33 16.13 1.64 -0.43
CA ALA A 33 17.55 1.42 -0.14
C ALA A 33 17.75 0.01 0.44
N PRO A 34 18.43 -0.91 -0.26
CA PRO A 34 18.68 -2.23 0.29
C PRO A 34 19.70 -2.14 1.43
N ILE A 35 19.41 -2.84 2.52
CA ILE A 35 20.30 -2.99 3.68
C ILE A 35 20.68 -4.45 3.84
N SER A 36 21.91 -4.69 4.27
CA SER A 36 22.33 -6.03 4.67
C SER A 36 21.78 -6.32 6.07
N TYR A 37 20.91 -7.31 6.17
CA TYR A 37 20.33 -7.76 7.43
C TYR A 37 20.29 -9.29 7.42
N ASP A 38 20.85 -9.90 8.47
CA ASP A 38 20.88 -11.36 8.65
C ASP A 38 21.50 -12.13 7.46
N GLY A 39 22.61 -11.61 6.91
CA GLY A 39 23.33 -12.23 5.79
C GLY A 39 22.70 -12.05 4.40
N GLY A 40 21.51 -11.44 4.31
CA GLY A 40 20.83 -11.13 3.04
C GLY A 40 20.65 -9.63 2.79
N LEU A 41 20.43 -9.25 1.52
CA LEU A 41 19.98 -7.91 1.16
C LEU A 41 18.45 -7.83 1.29
N THR A 42 17.97 -6.90 2.11
CA THR A 42 16.53 -6.68 2.32
C THR A 42 16.21 -5.18 2.39
N ILE A 43 14.92 -4.85 2.43
CA ILE A 43 14.44 -3.48 2.51
C ILE A 43 14.18 -3.13 3.99
N PRO A 44 14.54 -1.94 4.50
CA PRO A 44 14.36 -1.58 5.91
C PRO A 44 12.94 -1.77 6.44
N VAL A 45 11.91 -1.49 5.64
CA VAL A 45 10.52 -1.73 6.03
C VAL A 45 10.23 -3.21 6.34
N ALA A 46 10.90 -4.15 5.66
CA ALA A 46 10.77 -5.57 5.93
C ALA A 46 11.42 -5.96 7.26
N VAL A 47 12.51 -5.29 7.64
CA VAL A 47 13.13 -5.47 8.97
C VAL A 47 12.21 -4.95 10.07
N LEU A 48 11.59 -3.78 9.88
CA LEU A 48 10.59 -3.25 10.81
C LEU A 48 9.38 -4.18 10.92
N ALA A 49 8.90 -4.72 9.80
CA ALA A 49 7.83 -5.69 9.79
C ALA A 49 8.20 -6.97 10.55
N LYS A 50 9.41 -7.53 10.34
CA LYS A 50 9.90 -8.68 11.10
C LYS A 50 10.01 -8.37 12.60
N ALA A 51 10.48 -7.18 12.96
CA ALA A 51 10.56 -6.76 14.36
C ALA A 51 9.17 -6.67 15.01
N LEU A 52 8.17 -6.16 14.29
CA LEU A 52 6.77 -6.14 14.75
C LEU A 52 6.21 -7.56 14.90
N GLN A 53 6.46 -8.45 13.94
CA GLN A 53 6.04 -9.84 14.04
C GLN A 53 6.66 -10.52 15.25
N ALA A 54 7.96 -10.33 15.49
CA ALA A 54 8.65 -10.88 16.66
C ALA A 54 8.14 -10.28 17.98
N ALA A 55 7.75 -9.00 17.99
CA ALA A 55 7.20 -8.33 19.16
C ALA A 55 5.80 -8.83 19.53
N VAL A 56 4.97 -9.16 18.53
CA VAL A 56 3.64 -9.77 18.73
C VAL A 56 3.78 -11.27 19.05
N GLY A 57 4.79 -11.93 18.48
CA GLY A 57 5.09 -13.35 18.69
C GLY A 57 3.99 -14.27 18.19
N ASP A 58 3.75 -15.36 18.92
CA ASP A 58 2.81 -16.43 18.55
C ASP A 58 1.36 -15.95 18.43
N PHE A 59 1.04 -14.77 18.95
CA PHE A 59 -0.30 -14.18 18.86
C PHE A 59 -0.60 -13.58 17.48
N ILE A 60 0.36 -13.48 16.56
CA ILE A 60 0.15 -12.78 15.31
C ILE A 60 -0.81 -13.52 14.36
N VAL A 61 -0.72 -14.84 14.28
CA VAL A 61 -1.62 -15.67 13.46
C VAL A 61 -3.07 -15.55 13.96
N PRO A 62 -3.40 -15.79 15.25
CA PRO A 62 -4.77 -15.60 15.73
C PRO A 62 -5.25 -14.16 15.61
N LEU A 63 -4.37 -13.17 15.79
CA LEU A 63 -4.71 -11.75 15.60
C LEU A 63 -5.15 -11.48 14.15
N VAL A 64 -4.36 -11.89 13.17
CA VAL A 64 -4.68 -11.67 11.75
C VAL A 64 -5.94 -12.43 11.35
N THR A 65 -6.10 -13.68 11.80
CA THR A 65 -7.34 -14.46 11.63
C THR A 65 -8.55 -13.70 12.17
N ALA A 66 -8.48 -13.22 13.41
CA ALA A 66 -9.57 -12.49 14.05
C ALA A 66 -9.91 -11.20 13.29
N ILE A 67 -8.90 -10.44 12.86
CA ILE A 67 -9.09 -9.21 12.07
C ILE A 67 -9.83 -9.53 10.76
N ILE A 68 -9.38 -10.54 10.00
CA ILE A 68 -10.00 -10.90 8.73
C ILE A 68 -11.45 -11.36 8.95
N ALA A 69 -11.69 -12.22 9.94
CA ALA A 69 -13.02 -12.73 10.27
C ALA A 69 -13.98 -11.61 10.70
N VAL A 70 -13.53 -10.71 11.59
CA VAL A 70 -14.32 -9.56 12.05
C VAL A 70 -14.60 -8.61 10.89
N MET A 71 -13.63 -8.33 10.02
CA MET A 71 -13.85 -7.48 8.85
C MET A 71 -14.87 -8.09 7.87
N ALA A 72 -14.82 -9.40 7.63
CA ALA A 72 -15.80 -10.08 6.80
C ALA A 72 -17.20 -10.01 7.42
N ALA A 73 -17.34 -10.32 8.71
CA ALA A 73 -18.61 -10.28 9.43
C ALA A 73 -19.19 -8.84 9.49
N ALA A 74 -18.36 -7.85 9.82
CA ALA A 74 -18.76 -6.45 9.87
C ALA A 74 -19.20 -5.94 8.49
N SER A 75 -18.53 -6.38 7.40
CA SER A 75 -18.95 -6.03 6.04
C SER A 75 -20.30 -6.63 5.64
N ILE A 76 -20.58 -7.88 6.03
CA ILE A 76 -21.89 -8.51 5.83
C ILE A 76 -22.95 -7.73 6.63
N LEU A 77 -22.68 -7.45 7.90
CA LEU A 77 -23.61 -6.74 8.79
C LEU A 77 -23.93 -5.34 8.25
N THR A 78 -22.91 -4.61 7.79
CA THR A 78 -23.06 -3.29 7.19
C THR A 78 -23.93 -3.34 5.93
N ARG A 79 -23.76 -4.37 5.09
CA ARG A 79 -24.55 -4.53 3.86
C ARG A 79 -26.03 -4.79 4.13
N ILE A 80 -26.34 -5.54 5.19
CA ILE A 80 -27.71 -5.93 5.56
C ILE A 80 -28.41 -4.79 6.31
N PHE A 81 -27.79 -4.27 7.36
CA PHE A 81 -28.42 -3.33 8.28
C PHE A 81 -28.19 -1.87 7.95
N LYS A 82 -27.18 -1.55 7.14
CA LYS A 82 -26.82 -0.17 6.73
C LYS A 82 -26.86 0.83 7.89
N PRO A 83 -26.09 0.59 8.98
CA PRO A 83 -26.14 1.45 10.15
C PRO A 83 -25.66 2.87 9.79
N ALA A 84 -26.43 3.89 10.18
CA ALA A 84 -26.16 5.29 9.86
C ALA A 84 -24.74 5.74 10.26
N PHE A 85 -24.22 5.28 11.40
CA PHE A 85 -22.86 5.60 11.84
C PHE A 85 -21.76 5.14 10.86
N ILE A 86 -21.99 4.06 10.11
CA ILE A 86 -21.05 3.55 9.10
C ILE A 86 -21.31 4.22 7.76
N THR A 87 -22.58 4.36 7.33
CA THR A 87 -22.91 4.90 6.01
C THR A 87 -22.68 6.40 5.89
N ASP A 88 -22.81 7.14 6.99
CA ASP A 88 -22.65 8.60 7.01
C ASP A 88 -21.18 9.02 7.15
N ASN A 89 -20.30 8.09 7.53
CA ASN A 89 -18.87 8.33 7.63
C ASN A 89 -18.15 7.74 6.41
N GLU A 90 -17.59 8.59 5.55
CA GLU A 90 -16.93 8.18 4.30
C GLU A 90 -15.81 7.14 4.52
N PHE A 91 -15.03 7.29 5.59
CA PHE A 91 -13.96 6.35 5.93
C PHE A 91 -14.51 4.98 6.35
N LEU A 92 -15.49 4.94 7.26
CA LEU A 92 -16.09 3.68 7.73
C LEU A 92 -16.91 3.00 6.63
N ASN A 93 -17.63 3.77 5.81
CA ASN A 93 -18.33 3.27 4.64
C ASN A 93 -17.34 2.64 3.65
N GLY A 94 -16.22 3.30 3.35
CA GLY A 94 -15.16 2.74 2.51
C GLY A 94 -14.53 1.46 3.09
N LEU A 95 -14.37 1.40 4.42
CA LEU A 95 -13.77 0.25 5.11
C LEU A 95 -14.68 -0.98 5.15
N PHE A 96 -15.97 -0.77 5.47
CA PHE A 96 -16.92 -1.85 5.76
C PHE A 96 -17.93 -2.13 4.65
N ASN A 97 -18.16 -1.23 3.70
CA ASN A 97 -19.15 -1.40 2.64
C ASN A 97 -18.49 -1.47 1.24
N PRO A 98 -17.69 -2.52 0.96
CA PRO A 98 -17.10 -2.70 -0.36
C PRO A 98 -18.17 -3.04 -1.41
N THR A 99 -17.81 -2.97 -2.69
CA THR A 99 -18.72 -3.40 -3.77
C THR A 99 -19.11 -4.87 -3.61
N PRO A 100 -20.26 -5.32 -4.16
CA PRO A 100 -20.74 -6.69 -3.97
C PRO A 100 -19.73 -7.78 -4.38
N MET A 101 -18.95 -7.53 -5.43
CA MET A 101 -17.88 -8.43 -5.86
C MET A 101 -16.79 -8.56 -4.79
N TRP A 102 -16.33 -7.44 -4.25
CA TRP A 102 -15.32 -7.42 -3.19
C TRP A 102 -15.84 -7.95 -1.86
N LEU A 103 -17.12 -7.74 -1.57
CA LEU A 103 -17.79 -8.36 -0.42
C LEU A 103 -17.72 -9.89 -0.53
N ALA A 104 -18.05 -10.47 -1.69
CA ALA A 104 -17.98 -11.92 -1.89
C ALA A 104 -16.57 -12.47 -1.65
N VAL A 105 -15.54 -11.81 -2.21
CA VAL A 105 -14.13 -12.18 -1.97
C VAL A 105 -13.79 -12.10 -0.48
N ARG A 106 -14.24 -11.05 0.22
CA ARG A 106 -13.99 -10.87 1.65
C ARG A 106 -14.65 -11.97 2.49
N VAL A 107 -15.88 -12.36 2.15
CA VAL A 107 -16.59 -13.46 2.84
C VAL A 107 -15.91 -14.79 2.58
N ILE A 108 -15.59 -15.12 1.32
CA ILE A 108 -14.90 -16.37 0.96
C ILE A 108 -13.54 -16.45 1.65
N GLY A 109 -12.75 -15.37 1.60
CA GLY A 109 -11.46 -15.29 2.29
C GLY A 109 -11.57 -15.42 3.81
N GLY A 110 -12.58 -14.80 4.42
CA GLY A 110 -12.84 -14.94 5.86
C GLY A 110 -13.21 -16.36 6.27
N ILE A 111 -14.05 -17.04 5.48
CA ILE A 111 -14.40 -18.45 5.72
C ILE A 111 -13.17 -19.34 5.51
N ALA A 112 -12.39 -19.12 4.45
CA ALA A 112 -11.16 -19.88 4.18
C ALA A 112 -10.15 -19.76 5.33
N VAL A 113 -9.89 -18.54 5.82
CA VAL A 113 -8.97 -18.31 6.95
C VAL A 113 -9.47 -18.98 8.24
N LEU A 114 -10.77 -18.96 8.53
CA LEU A 114 -11.33 -19.67 9.68
C LEU A 114 -11.20 -21.19 9.53
N MET A 115 -11.48 -21.73 8.33
CA MET A 115 -11.31 -23.14 8.03
C MET A 115 -9.85 -23.59 8.18
N THR A 116 -8.90 -22.80 7.68
CA THR A 116 -7.46 -23.05 7.85
C THR A 116 -7.05 -22.98 9.32
N TYR A 117 -7.46 -21.94 10.05
CA TYR A 117 -7.06 -21.75 11.45
C TYR A 117 -7.59 -22.83 12.39
N PHE A 118 -8.85 -23.23 12.23
CA PHE A 118 -9.46 -24.29 13.03
C PHE A 118 -9.26 -25.70 12.44
N GLN A 119 -8.59 -25.82 11.30
CA GLN A 119 -8.40 -27.06 10.54
C GLN A 119 -9.74 -27.80 10.27
N VAL A 120 -10.77 -27.03 9.90
CA VAL A 120 -12.12 -27.54 9.61
C VAL A 120 -12.37 -27.49 8.11
N GLY A 121 -12.85 -28.60 7.54
CA GLY A 121 -13.23 -28.69 6.12
C GLY A 121 -12.26 -29.52 5.28
N PRO A 122 -12.29 -29.37 3.94
CA PRO A 122 -11.43 -30.12 3.03
C PRO A 122 -9.95 -29.87 3.30
N GLU A 123 -9.16 -30.94 3.36
CA GLU A 123 -7.70 -30.88 3.59
C GLU A 123 -6.98 -29.94 2.61
N ALA A 124 -7.43 -29.89 1.36
CA ALA A 124 -6.92 -28.97 0.34
C ALA A 124 -6.95 -27.48 0.76
N ILE A 125 -7.77 -27.09 1.74
CA ILE A 125 -7.88 -25.71 2.23
C ILE A 125 -6.93 -25.44 3.41
N TRP A 126 -6.63 -26.43 4.24
CA TRP A 126 -5.84 -26.23 5.46
C TRP A 126 -4.48 -26.93 5.45
N GLU A 127 -4.14 -27.65 4.37
CA GLU A 127 -2.83 -28.23 4.14
C GLU A 127 -1.71 -27.19 4.28
N GLU A 128 -0.56 -27.62 4.80
CA GLU A 128 0.63 -26.78 4.98
C GLU A 128 1.06 -26.09 3.69
N ASN A 129 0.92 -26.74 2.52
CA ASN A 129 1.32 -26.19 1.22
C ASN A 129 0.28 -25.26 0.59
N THR A 130 -0.93 -25.14 1.17
CA THR A 130 -2.01 -24.31 0.64
C THR A 130 -2.40 -23.21 1.63
N GLY A 131 -3.46 -23.39 2.41
CA GLY A 131 -3.92 -22.39 3.36
C GLY A 131 -2.97 -22.22 4.53
N GLY A 132 -2.29 -23.29 4.97
CA GLY A 132 -1.30 -23.22 6.05
C GLY A 132 -0.17 -22.23 5.71
N LEU A 133 0.46 -22.37 4.54
CA LEU A 133 1.49 -21.44 4.04
C LEU A 133 0.99 -19.99 4.00
N VAL A 134 -0.24 -19.79 3.52
CA VAL A 134 -0.83 -18.45 3.43
C VAL A 134 -1.06 -17.87 4.83
N LEU A 135 -1.64 -18.63 5.75
CA LEU A 135 -2.04 -18.16 7.07
C LEU A 135 -0.87 -17.99 8.04
N GLU A 136 0.07 -18.91 8.04
CA GLU A 136 1.18 -18.93 9.00
C GLU A 136 2.43 -18.24 8.45
N GLY A 137 2.66 -18.28 7.14
CA GLY A 137 3.84 -17.67 6.52
C GLY A 137 3.58 -16.28 5.96
N LEU A 138 2.58 -16.17 5.07
CA LEU A 138 2.39 -14.95 4.26
C LEU A 138 1.62 -13.86 5.00
N LEU A 139 0.47 -14.20 5.59
CA LEU A 139 -0.43 -13.22 6.20
C LEU A 139 0.20 -12.42 7.35
N PRO A 140 0.96 -13.01 8.29
CA PRO A 140 1.66 -12.26 9.35
C PRO A 140 2.66 -11.26 8.79
N THR A 141 3.41 -11.70 7.76
CA THR A 141 4.39 -10.85 7.09
C THR A 141 3.73 -9.70 6.36
N LEU A 142 2.69 -9.99 5.58
CA LEU A 142 1.94 -8.97 4.84
C LEU A 142 1.23 -8.00 5.78
N PHE A 143 0.63 -8.47 6.87
CA PHE A 143 0.01 -7.63 7.88
C PHE A 143 1.00 -6.62 8.45
N ALA A 144 2.17 -7.08 8.90
CA ALA A 144 3.19 -6.21 9.47
C ALA A 144 3.77 -5.24 8.44
N VAL A 145 4.07 -5.71 7.22
CA VAL A 145 4.56 -4.86 6.13
C VAL A 145 3.52 -3.79 5.77
N PHE A 146 2.23 -4.14 5.68
CA PHE A 146 1.18 -3.19 5.33
C PHE A 146 0.86 -2.16 6.42
N ILE A 147 1.07 -2.47 7.70
CA ILE A 147 0.99 -1.45 8.75
C ILE A 147 2.02 -0.36 8.52
N PHE A 148 3.28 -0.75 8.32
CA PHE A 148 4.35 0.21 8.06
C PHE A 148 4.20 0.86 6.68
N ALA A 149 3.78 0.12 5.66
CA ALA A 149 3.53 0.66 4.33
C ALA A 149 2.42 1.70 4.35
N GLY A 150 1.26 1.42 4.96
CA GLY A 150 0.16 2.37 5.06
C GLY A 150 0.54 3.67 5.78
N LEU A 151 1.41 3.58 6.79
CA LEU A 151 1.89 4.75 7.55
C LEU A 151 3.00 5.52 6.82
N LEU A 152 3.93 4.81 6.17
CA LEU A 152 5.16 5.38 5.59
C LEU A 152 5.08 5.65 4.08
N LEU A 153 4.16 5.03 3.33
CA LEU A 153 3.96 5.34 1.91
C LEU A 153 3.51 6.78 1.68
N PRO A 154 2.62 7.38 2.51
CA PRO A 154 2.30 8.81 2.40
C PRO A 154 3.56 9.69 2.49
N LEU A 155 4.56 9.29 3.29
CA LEU A 155 5.83 10.01 3.40
C LEU A 155 6.59 10.06 2.07
N LEU A 156 6.55 8.98 1.29
CA LEU A 156 7.20 8.90 -0.03
C LEU A 156 6.38 9.55 -1.15
N LEU A 157 5.05 9.39 -1.11
CA LEU A 157 4.17 9.77 -2.22
C LEU A 157 3.66 11.22 -2.10
N ASN A 158 3.30 11.68 -0.89
CA ASN A 158 2.57 12.94 -0.71
C ASN A 158 3.46 14.13 -0.34
N PHE A 159 4.71 13.90 0.05
CA PHE A 159 5.69 14.98 0.29
C PHE A 159 6.49 15.31 -0.98
N GLY A 160 5.80 15.23 -2.13
CA GLY A 160 6.17 15.57 -3.52
C GLY A 160 7.50 15.06 -4.09
N LEU A 161 8.16 14.09 -3.45
CA LEU A 161 9.14 13.25 -4.15
C LEU A 161 8.53 12.65 -5.43
N LEU A 162 7.24 12.28 -5.39
CA LEU A 162 6.50 11.79 -6.56
C LEU A 162 6.26 12.87 -7.62
N GLU A 163 6.15 14.15 -7.25
CA GLU A 163 6.09 15.24 -8.24
C GLU A 163 7.45 15.44 -8.92
N LEU A 164 8.56 15.33 -8.16
CA LEU A 164 9.91 15.41 -8.69
C LEU A 164 10.25 14.19 -9.56
N PHE A 165 9.98 12.97 -9.09
CA PHE A 165 10.15 11.74 -9.88
C PHE A 165 9.17 11.70 -11.04
N GLY A 166 7.93 12.16 -10.89
CA GLY A 166 6.97 12.27 -11.98
C GLY A 166 7.47 13.23 -13.07
N ALA A 167 8.02 14.38 -12.69
CA ALA A 167 8.65 15.31 -13.63
C ALA A 167 9.87 14.69 -14.33
N LEU A 168 10.77 14.04 -13.59
CA LEU A 168 11.99 13.40 -14.12
C LEU A 168 11.67 12.18 -15.00
N LEU A 169 10.76 11.31 -14.55
CA LEU A 169 10.30 10.12 -15.27
C LEU A 169 9.44 10.49 -16.47
N SER A 170 8.63 11.56 -16.42
CA SER A 170 7.86 12.01 -17.61
C SER A 170 8.78 12.40 -18.77
N LYS A 171 9.96 12.98 -18.46
CA LYS A 171 10.99 13.29 -19.44
C LYS A 171 11.61 12.02 -20.03
N ILE A 172 11.91 11.03 -19.19
CA ILE A 172 12.46 9.73 -19.63
C ILE A 172 11.41 8.95 -20.44
N MET A 173 10.18 8.87 -19.97
CA MET A 173 9.07 8.17 -20.61
C MET A 173 8.77 8.80 -21.98
N ARG A 174 8.75 10.13 -22.10
CA ARG A 174 8.62 10.82 -23.38
C ARG A 174 9.79 10.50 -24.31
N GLN A 175 11.03 10.58 -23.82
CA GLN A 175 12.22 10.34 -24.64
C GLN A 175 12.29 8.89 -25.14
N CYS A 176 12.00 7.91 -24.28
CA CYS A 176 12.03 6.50 -24.64
C CYS A 176 10.88 6.12 -25.59
N LEU A 177 9.67 6.64 -25.35
CA LEU A 177 8.52 6.40 -26.22
C LEU A 177 8.74 7.03 -27.60
N THR A 178 9.24 8.27 -27.66
CA THR A 178 9.60 8.91 -28.94
C THR A 178 10.71 8.14 -29.65
N PHE A 179 11.75 7.67 -28.94
CA PHE A 179 12.81 6.87 -29.54
C PHE A 179 12.29 5.54 -30.10
N GLN A 180 11.47 4.82 -29.34
CA GLN A 180 10.86 3.57 -29.79
C GLN A 180 9.94 3.75 -31.01
N VAL A 181 9.11 4.80 -31.02
CA VAL A 181 8.22 5.12 -32.15
C VAL A 181 9.03 5.52 -33.40
N VAL A 182 10.08 6.32 -33.25
CA VAL A 182 10.96 6.71 -34.37
C VAL A 182 11.67 5.47 -34.94
N VAL A 183 12.28 4.63 -34.09
CA VAL A 183 12.96 3.40 -34.53
C VAL A 183 12.00 2.45 -35.23
N LEU A 184 10.81 2.19 -34.68
CA LEU A 184 9.80 1.37 -35.38
C LEU A 184 9.44 1.98 -36.73
N SER A 185 9.16 3.29 -36.78
CA SER A 185 8.76 3.96 -38.04
C SER A 185 9.85 3.91 -39.12
N THR A 186 11.12 4.04 -38.74
CA THR A 186 12.26 3.97 -39.66
C THR A 186 12.51 2.55 -40.15
N VAL A 187 12.34 1.54 -39.29
CA VAL A 187 12.45 0.12 -39.69
C VAL A 187 11.32 -0.28 -40.64
N TRP A 188 10.09 0.20 -40.43
CA TRP A 188 8.96 -0.05 -41.33
C TRP A 188 9.03 0.69 -42.68
N LEU A 189 9.76 1.81 -42.77
CA LEU A 189 9.91 2.59 -44.01
C LEU A 189 11.09 2.13 -44.89
N LEU A 190 12.01 1.34 -44.34
CA LEU A 190 13.23 0.88 -45.01
C LEU A 190 13.23 -0.62 -45.36
N GLY A 191 12.16 -1.35 -45.04
CA GLY A 191 11.94 -2.76 -45.42
C GLY A 191 10.72 -2.89 -46.33
#